data_AF-A0A0D6LYD3-F1
#
_entry.id   AF-A0A0D6LYD3-F1
#
_cell.length_a   1.000
_cell.length_b   1.000
_cell.length_c   1.000
_cell.angle_alpha   90.00
_cell.angle_beta   90.00
_cell.angle_gamma   90.00
#
_symmetry.space_group_name_H-M   'P 1'
#
loop_
_entity.id
_entity.type
_entity.pdbx_description
1 polymer ?
#
loop_
_entity_poly.entity_id
_entity_poly.type
_entity_poly.pdbx_seq_one_letter_code
_entity_poly.pdbx_strand_id
1 'polypeptide(L)'
;MANTNDLYELPRPTLAKVVNIGGVGMVSDVKPLSEKLPEVSDLLLVEAVIAGVPLITIPLFGDQSKNARLAEHHGFGLVLHKGELSVETLSGALEEITTNPRYMETAQRLSRMLKLQPVKPADLLVRWSEFVAEFHTLENLEPAGIRLNFFQYYSLDVIALLLSALLLIIVVVTKLLKCLFTRVFSLVFRSKKEKTA
;
A
#
# COMPACT_ATOMS: atom_id res chain seq x y z
N MET A 1 -16.66 3.78 2.22
CA MET A 1 -15.74 3.75 1.07
C MET A 1 -16.21 4.80 0.09
N ALA A 2 -15.63 6.01 0.15
CA ALA A 2 -15.88 7.00 -0.89
C ALA A 2 -15.20 6.50 -2.17
N ASN A 3 -15.90 6.60 -3.29
CA ASN A 3 -15.41 6.21 -4.61
C ASN A 3 -14.40 7.27 -5.11
N THR A 4 -13.24 7.34 -4.46
CA THR A 4 -12.20 8.35 -4.71
C THR A 4 -11.25 7.82 -5.78
N ASN A 5 -11.20 8.51 -6.92
CA ASN A 5 -10.19 8.26 -7.95
C ASN A 5 -8.87 8.90 -7.49
N ASP A 6 -7.93 8.07 -7.06
CA ASP A 6 -6.61 8.45 -6.53
C ASP A 6 -5.80 9.34 -7.48
N LEU A 7 -6.11 9.34 -8.79
CA LEU A 7 -5.38 10.09 -9.80
C LEU A 7 -5.64 11.61 -9.76
N TYR A 8 -6.81 12.04 -9.26
CA TYR A 8 -7.23 13.45 -9.33
C TYR A 8 -7.33 14.12 -7.98
N GLU A 9 -7.45 13.34 -6.91
CA GLU A 9 -7.38 13.92 -5.59
C GLU A 9 -5.92 14.25 -5.29
N LEU A 10 -5.60 15.54 -5.34
CA LEU A 10 -4.43 16.04 -4.63
C LEU A 10 -4.44 15.43 -3.23
N PRO A 11 -3.30 14.99 -2.69
CA PRO A 11 -3.25 14.42 -1.37
C PRO A 11 -3.82 15.46 -0.40
N ARG A 12 -5.05 15.23 0.05
CA ARG A 12 -5.56 15.90 1.23
C ARG A 12 -4.60 15.52 2.36
N PRO A 13 -4.39 16.38 3.36
CA PRO A 13 -3.70 15.98 4.58
C PRO A 13 -4.51 14.83 5.20
N THR A 14 -4.20 13.61 4.78
CA THR A 14 -4.72 12.37 5.32
C THR A 14 -3.76 11.97 6.43
N LEU A 15 -4.31 11.34 7.45
CA LEU A 15 -3.61 10.92 8.67
C LEU A 15 -2.22 10.28 8.41
N ALA A 16 -2.07 9.55 7.29
CA ALA A 16 -0.85 8.85 6.90
C ALA A 16 0.18 9.70 6.13
N LYS A 17 -0.18 10.90 5.65
CA LYS A 17 0.68 11.81 4.87
C LYS A 17 0.89 13.18 5.53
N VAL A 18 0.41 13.38 6.75
CA VAL A 18 0.85 14.52 7.57
C VAL A 18 2.30 14.26 7.96
N VAL A 19 3.23 14.70 7.12
CA VAL A 19 4.59 14.98 7.57
C VAL A 19 4.44 16.07 8.61
N ASN A 20 4.98 15.86 9.81
CA ASN A 20 4.99 16.88 10.84
C ASN A 20 5.94 17.99 10.39
N ILE A 21 5.46 18.89 9.53
CA ILE A 21 6.16 20.10 9.11
C ILE A 21 6.00 21.08 10.28
N GLY A 22 6.76 20.84 11.36
CA GLY A 22 6.82 21.66 12.56
C GLY A 22 5.58 22.52 12.84
N GLY A 23 4.58 21.92 13.47
CA GLY A 23 3.35 22.63 13.84
C GLY A 23 3.62 23.87 14.71
N VAL A 24 2.72 24.84 14.60
CA VAL A 24 2.64 25.99 15.51
C VAL A 24 2.54 25.45 16.94
N GLY A 25 3.61 25.68 17.73
CA GLY A 25 3.79 25.09 19.06
C GLY A 25 5.09 24.30 19.26
N MET A 26 5.98 24.19 18.26
CA MET A 26 7.30 23.56 18.45
C MET A 26 8.28 24.42 19.26
N VAL A 27 8.92 23.81 20.26
CA VAL A 27 9.99 24.38 21.11
C VAL A 27 11.39 24.07 20.53
N SER A 28 11.49 23.63 19.27
CA SER A 28 12.75 23.21 18.65
C SER A 28 12.97 23.84 17.28
N ASP A 29 14.21 24.22 17.00
CA ASP A 29 14.65 24.94 15.80
C ASP A 29 14.08 24.34 14.51
N VAL A 30 13.29 25.14 13.80
CA VAL A 30 12.64 24.76 12.55
C VAL A 30 13.70 24.58 11.47
N LYS A 31 13.91 23.33 11.04
CA LYS A 31 14.74 23.04 9.87
C LYS A 31 13.98 23.52 8.62
N PRO A 32 14.54 24.44 7.81
CA PRO A 32 13.88 24.89 6.59
C PRO A 32 13.60 23.69 5.69
N LEU A 33 12.45 23.70 5.00
CA LEU A 33 12.11 22.68 4.01
C LEU A 33 13.29 22.53 3.06
N SER A 34 13.88 21.32 3.02
CA SER A 34 14.82 21.05 1.94
C SER A 34 14.02 21.13 0.64
N GLU A 35 14.49 21.94 -0.29
CA GLU A 35 13.92 22.15 -1.64
C GLU A 35 13.74 20.84 -2.44
N LYS A 36 14.31 19.73 -1.96
CA LYS A 36 14.00 18.39 -2.44
C LYS A 36 12.58 18.01 -2.02
N LEU A 37 11.62 18.32 -2.90
CA LEU A 37 10.38 17.54 -3.01
C LEU A 37 10.74 16.04 -2.99
N PRO A 38 9.88 15.18 -2.40
CA PRO A 38 10.10 13.75 -2.39
C PRO A 38 10.38 13.23 -3.80
N GLU A 39 11.33 12.29 -3.86
CA GLU A 39 12.02 11.83 -5.05
C GLU A 39 11.13 11.56 -6.27
N VAL A 40 11.73 11.78 -7.42
CA VAL A 40 11.24 11.80 -8.81
C VAL A 40 10.41 10.55 -9.23
N SER A 41 10.29 9.50 -8.42
CA SER A 41 9.54 8.27 -8.75
C SER A 41 8.03 8.46 -8.74
N ASP A 42 7.47 9.22 -7.80
CA ASP A 42 6.03 9.49 -7.72
C ASP A 42 5.58 10.57 -8.73
N LEU A 43 6.51 11.41 -9.19
CA LEU A 43 6.24 12.51 -10.11
C LEU A 43 5.94 12.03 -11.54
N LEU A 44 6.53 10.92 -11.98
CA LEU A 44 6.53 10.56 -13.41
C LEU A 44 5.13 10.21 -13.94
N LEU A 45 4.28 9.61 -13.10
CA LEU A 45 2.88 9.33 -13.45
C LEU A 45 2.07 10.63 -13.55
N VAL A 46 2.22 11.52 -12.57
CA VAL A 46 1.51 12.80 -12.51
C VAL A 46 1.94 13.71 -13.66
N GLU A 47 3.23 13.74 -13.97
CA GLU A 47 3.80 14.50 -15.08
C GLU A 47 3.26 14.02 -16.43
N ALA A 48 3.20 12.70 -16.65
CA ALA A 48 2.59 12.13 -17.85
C ALA A 48 1.12 12.53 -18.00
N VAL A 49 0.35 12.53 -16.90
CA VAL A 49 -1.05 12.98 -16.90
C VAL A 49 -1.15 14.49 -17.15
N ILE A 50 -0.29 15.32 -16.56
CA ILE A 50 -0.26 16.77 -16.81
C ILE A 50 0.03 17.05 -18.28
N ALA A 51 1.03 16.37 -18.85
CA ALA A 51 1.41 16.45 -20.25
C ALA A 51 0.33 15.88 -21.19
N GLY A 52 -0.49 14.94 -20.70
CA GLY A 52 -1.53 14.27 -21.47
C GLY A 52 -0.97 13.26 -22.46
N VAL A 53 0.14 12.60 -22.10
CA VAL A 53 0.84 11.63 -22.94
C VAL A 53 0.69 10.23 -22.33
N PRO A 54 0.39 9.20 -23.15
CA PRO A 54 0.31 7.83 -22.66
C PRO A 54 1.72 7.28 -22.36
N LEU A 55 1.80 6.26 -21.50
CA LEU A 55 3.08 5.80 -20.95
C LEU A 55 3.25 4.28 -21.00
N ILE A 56 4.48 3.82 -21.26
CA ILE A 56 4.88 2.42 -21.06
C ILE A 56 5.70 2.38 -19.77
N THR A 57 5.25 1.63 -18.78
CA THR A 57 5.95 1.45 -17.50
C THR A 57 6.70 0.13 -17.45
N ILE A 58 7.90 0.17 -16.89
CA ILE A 58 8.67 -1.02 -16.53
C ILE A 58 8.98 -0.94 -15.03
N PRO A 59 8.07 -1.37 -14.14
CA PRO A 59 8.28 -1.25 -12.71
C PRO A 59 9.44 -2.13 -12.26
N LEU A 60 10.41 -1.53 -11.57
CA LEU A 60 11.59 -2.25 -11.06
C LEU A 60 11.44 -2.56 -9.57
N PHE A 61 11.24 -1.54 -8.73
CA PHE A 61 11.12 -1.66 -7.28
C PHE A 61 10.29 -0.51 -6.70
N GLY A 62 9.82 -0.67 -5.45
CA GLY A 62 9.16 0.39 -4.69
C GLY A 62 7.69 0.63 -5.04
N ASP A 63 7.31 1.89 -5.15
CA ASP A 63 5.98 2.42 -5.46
C ASP A 63 5.59 2.30 -6.94
N GLN A 64 6.57 2.17 -7.84
CA GLN A 64 6.36 2.13 -9.29
C GLN A 64 5.37 1.05 -9.73
N SER A 65 5.33 -0.11 -9.07
CA SER A 65 4.37 -1.18 -9.40
C SER A 65 2.92 -0.74 -9.18
N LYS A 66 2.66 0.05 -8.13
CA LYS A 66 1.33 0.60 -7.86
C LYS A 66 0.97 1.67 -8.89
N ASN A 67 1.91 2.57 -9.17
CA ASN A 67 1.72 3.65 -10.15
C ASN A 67 1.51 3.11 -11.57
N ALA A 68 2.25 2.06 -11.96
CA ALA A 68 2.09 1.34 -13.22
C ALA A 68 0.68 0.71 -13.33
N ARG A 69 0.23 0.02 -12.28
CA ARG A 69 -1.11 -0.57 -12.26
C ARG A 69 -2.21 0.47 -12.30
N LEU A 70 -1.99 1.65 -11.70
CA LEU A 70 -2.91 2.77 -11.76
C LEU A 70 -3.02 3.34 -13.19
N ALA A 71 -1.89 3.46 -13.90
CA ALA A 71 -1.86 3.90 -15.30
C ALA A 71 -2.65 2.95 -16.23
N GLU A 72 -2.45 1.65 -16.04
CA GLU A 72 -3.16 0.60 -16.77
C GLU A 72 -4.66 0.56 -16.43
N HIS A 73 -5.01 0.65 -15.15
CA HIS A 73 -6.39 0.68 -14.69
C HIS A 73 -7.18 1.85 -15.29
N HIS A 74 -6.55 3.03 -15.36
CA HIS A 74 -7.16 4.19 -16.00
C HIS A 74 -7.07 4.17 -17.53
N GLY A 75 -6.33 3.23 -18.12
CA GLY A 75 -6.29 2.99 -19.57
C GLY A 75 -5.43 3.98 -20.34
N PHE A 76 -4.45 4.63 -19.70
CA PHE A 76 -3.52 5.54 -20.35
C PHE A 76 -2.06 5.05 -20.32
N GLY A 77 -1.82 3.84 -19.80
CA GLY A 77 -0.51 3.22 -19.85
C GLY A 77 -0.53 1.72 -19.99
N LEU A 78 0.60 1.18 -20.45
CA LEU A 78 0.90 -0.24 -20.54
C LEU A 78 1.98 -0.61 -19.52
N VAL A 79 1.88 -1.81 -18.95
CA VAL A 79 2.84 -2.31 -17.96
C VAL A 79 3.62 -3.46 -18.57
N LEU A 80 4.94 -3.33 -18.60
CA LEU A 80 5.86 -4.38 -18.99
C LEU A 80 6.66 -4.84 -17.78
N HIS A 81 6.58 -6.13 -17.46
CA HIS A 81 7.35 -6.67 -16.35
C HIS A 81 8.79 -6.97 -16.77
N LYS A 82 9.76 -6.65 -15.91
CA LYS A 82 11.18 -6.90 -16.16
C LYS A 82 11.49 -8.35 -16.58
N GLY A 83 10.75 -9.32 -16.04
CA GLY A 83 10.93 -10.74 -16.37
C GLY A 83 10.46 -11.15 -17.77
N GLU A 84 9.64 -10.33 -18.41
CA GLU A 84 9.03 -10.57 -19.73
C GLU A 84 9.58 -9.60 -20.79
N LEU A 85 10.65 -8.87 -20.45
CA LEU A 85 11.21 -7.84 -21.32
C LEU A 85 12.04 -8.48 -22.43
N SER A 86 11.58 -8.34 -23.67
CA SER A 86 12.28 -8.74 -24.89
C SER A 86 12.12 -7.63 -25.94
N VAL A 87 12.84 -7.76 -27.06
CA VAL A 87 12.71 -6.80 -28.17
C VAL A 87 11.29 -6.86 -28.73
N GLU A 88 10.71 -8.05 -28.82
CA GLU A 88 9.37 -8.31 -29.32
C GLU A 88 8.28 -7.76 -28.40
N THR A 89 8.43 -7.92 -27.08
CA THR A 89 7.43 -7.39 -26.13
C THR A 89 7.47 -5.86 -26.08
N LEU A 90 8.67 -5.26 -26.16
CA LEU A 90 8.80 -3.81 -26.22
C LEU A 90 8.29 -3.23 -27.54
N SER A 91 8.59 -3.86 -28.68
CA SER A 91 8.10 -3.40 -29.98
C SER A 91 6.57 -3.52 -30.07
N GLY A 92 6.01 -4.62 -29.56
CA GLY A 92 4.56 -4.82 -29.52
C GLY A 92 3.86 -3.77 -28.65
N ALA A 93 4.42 -3.44 -27.49
CA ALA A 93 3.87 -2.39 -26.62
C ALA A 93 3.94 -0.99 -27.26
N LEU A 94 5.02 -0.68 -27.98
CA LEU A 94 5.14 0.57 -28.73
C LEU A 94 4.15 0.64 -29.88
N GLU A 95 4.00 -0.44 -30.64
CA GLU A 95 3.01 -0.52 -31.71
C GLU A 95 1.59 -0.36 -31.16
N GLU A 96 1.27 -1.03 -30.05
CA GLU A 96 -0.04 -0.94 -29.42
C GLU A 96 -0.35 0.49 -28.94
N ILE A 97 0.56 1.12 -28.21
CA ILE A 97 0.31 2.45 -27.62
C ILE A 97 0.23 3.56 -28.67
N THR A 98 0.92 3.38 -29.81
CA THR A 98 0.92 4.35 -30.92
C THR A 98 -0.21 4.12 -31.90
N THR A 99 -0.65 2.87 -32.10
CA THR A 99 -1.72 2.51 -33.04
C THR A 99 -3.10 2.68 -32.42
N ASN A 100 -3.26 2.36 -31.13
CA ASN A 100 -4.55 2.43 -30.47
C ASN A 100 -4.80 3.84 -29.90
N PRO A 101 -5.75 4.62 -30.47
CA PRO A 101 -5.99 5.99 -30.02
C PRO A 101 -6.53 6.08 -28.60
N ARG A 102 -7.10 4.99 -28.06
CA ARG A 102 -7.68 4.93 -26.71
C ARG A 102 -6.72 5.43 -25.64
N TYR A 103 -5.43 5.08 -25.73
CA TYR A 103 -4.43 5.48 -24.74
C TYR A 103 -4.21 7.00 -24.75
N MET A 104 -4.03 7.57 -25.94
CA MET A 104 -3.86 9.01 -26.13
C MET A 104 -5.11 9.81 -25.75
N GLU A 105 -6.30 9.37 -26.21
CA GLU A 105 -7.57 10.02 -25.89
C GLU A 105 -7.84 10.03 -24.38
N THR A 106 -7.54 8.92 -23.72
CA THR A 106 -7.64 8.81 -22.26
C THR A 106 -6.63 9.76 -21.62
N ALA A 107 -5.34 9.70 -21.95
CA ALA A 107 -4.32 10.57 -21.38
C ALA A 107 -4.69 12.06 -21.51
N GLN A 108 -5.16 12.49 -22.68
CA GLN A 108 -5.62 13.86 -22.91
C GLN A 108 -6.87 14.21 -22.10
N ARG A 109 -7.82 13.28 -21.96
CA ARG A 109 -9.00 13.45 -21.10
C ARG A 109 -8.59 13.65 -19.65
N LEU A 110 -7.68 12.83 -19.12
CA LEU A 110 -7.18 12.93 -17.74
C LEU A 110 -6.47 14.29 -17.55
N SER A 111 -5.63 14.71 -18.50
CA SER A 111 -4.97 16.02 -18.49
C SER A 111 -5.96 17.18 -18.44
N ARG A 112 -7.02 17.14 -19.26
CA ARG A 112 -8.09 18.14 -19.24
C ARG A 112 -8.82 18.16 -17.91
N MET A 113 -9.14 16.99 -17.35
CA MET A 113 -9.78 16.88 -16.04
C MET A 113 -8.92 17.48 -14.93
N LEU A 114 -7.60 17.26 -14.97
CA LEU A 114 -6.66 17.84 -14.01
C LEU A 114 -6.54 19.37 -14.14
N LYS A 115 -6.52 19.90 -15.36
CA LYS A 115 -6.46 21.35 -15.62
C LYS A 115 -7.76 22.08 -15.27
N LEU A 116 -8.90 21.42 -15.46
CA LEU A 116 -10.24 21.95 -15.21
C LEU A 116 -10.80 21.55 -13.83
N GLN A 117 -9.94 21.13 -12.90
CA GLN A 117 -10.39 20.81 -11.55
C GLN A 117 -11.16 21.98 -10.93
N PRO A 118 -12.29 21.72 -10.26
CA PRO A 118 -13.19 22.77 -9.75
C PRO A 118 -12.55 23.63 -8.66
N VAL A 119 -11.53 23.09 -7.97
CA VAL A 119 -10.76 23.81 -6.96
C VAL A 119 -9.29 23.71 -7.36
N LYS A 120 -8.61 24.86 -7.47
CA LYS A 120 -7.19 24.87 -7.82
C LYS A 120 -6.35 24.38 -6.64
N PRO A 121 -5.22 23.68 -6.89
CA PRO A 121 -4.30 23.25 -5.85
C PRO A 121 -3.84 24.41 -4.94
N ALA A 122 -3.59 25.59 -5.51
CA ALA A 122 -3.17 26.78 -4.78
C ALA A 122 -4.25 27.28 -3.81
N ASP A 123 -5.49 27.40 -4.27
CA ASP A 123 -6.62 27.84 -3.43
C ASP A 123 -6.89 26.83 -2.31
N LEU A 124 -6.76 25.53 -2.62
CA LEU A 124 -6.89 24.46 -1.64
C LEU A 124 -5.81 24.58 -0.55
N LEU A 125 -4.55 24.82 -0.93
CA LEU A 125 -3.44 25.01 0.01
C LEU A 125 -3.70 26.19 0.96
N VAL A 126 -4.12 27.35 0.41
CA VAL A 126 -4.43 28.53 1.21
C VAL A 126 -5.54 28.22 2.21
N ARG A 127 -6.66 27.64 1.77
CA ARG A 127 -7.78 27.28 2.65
C ARG A 127 -7.39 26.31 3.76
N TRP A 128 -6.56 25.30 3.46
CA TRP A 128 -6.06 24.39 4.49
C TRP A 128 -5.11 25.07 5.46
N SER A 129 -4.28 26.01 4.98
CA SER A 129 -3.38 26.77 5.86
C SER A 129 -4.16 27.68 6.82
N GLU A 130 -5.21 28.35 6.33
CA GLU A 130 -6.11 29.18 7.14
C GLU A 130 -6.88 28.33 8.16
N PHE A 131 -7.38 27.16 7.73
CA PHE A 131 -8.06 26.21 8.61
C PHE A 131 -7.16 25.72 9.75
N VAL A 132 -5.91 25.38 9.46
CA VAL A 132 -4.95 24.96 10.48
C VAL A 132 -4.57 26.14 11.39
N ALA A 133 -4.44 27.35 10.85
CA ALA A 133 -4.16 28.54 11.63
C ALA A 133 -5.30 28.87 12.62
N GLU A 134 -6.55 28.67 12.24
CA GLU A 134 -7.74 28.94 13.06
C GLU A 134 -7.93 27.90 14.17
N PHE A 135 -7.79 26.60 13.85
CA PHE A 135 -8.12 25.53 14.77
C PHE A 135 -6.94 24.98 15.58
N HIS A 136 -5.70 25.37 15.26
CA HIS A 136 -4.43 24.99 15.90
C HIS A 136 -4.17 23.47 15.99
N THR A 137 -4.94 22.75 16.82
CA THR A 137 -4.89 21.31 17.00
C THR A 137 -6.12 20.63 16.39
N LEU A 138 -5.87 19.76 15.43
CA LEU A 138 -6.92 18.98 14.78
C LEU A 138 -6.99 17.58 15.40
N GLU A 139 -7.43 17.49 16.65
CA GLU A 139 -7.48 16.22 17.42
C GLU A 139 -8.30 15.14 16.70
N ASN A 140 -9.33 15.54 15.96
CA ASN A 140 -10.16 14.63 15.14
C ASN A 140 -9.46 14.16 13.85
N LEU A 141 -8.36 14.80 13.46
CA LEU A 141 -7.49 14.44 12.34
C LEU A 141 -6.16 13.88 12.84
N GLU A 142 -6.07 13.46 14.09
CA GLU A 142 -4.97 12.61 14.55
C GLU A 142 -5.37 11.14 14.38
N PRO A 143 -4.53 10.29 13.74
CA PRO A 143 -4.79 8.87 13.73
C PRO A 143 -4.77 8.35 15.16
N ALA A 144 -5.84 7.65 15.55
CA ALA A 144 -5.98 7.05 16.88
C ALA A 144 -4.76 6.20 17.28
N GLY A 145 -4.03 5.66 16.30
CA GLY A 145 -2.79 4.91 16.48
C GLY A 145 -1.65 5.68 17.16
N ILE A 146 -1.59 7.01 17.04
CA ILE A 146 -0.56 7.83 17.72
C ILE A 146 -0.77 7.85 19.23
N ARG A 147 -2.04 7.73 19.67
CA ARG A 147 -2.41 7.71 21.09
C ARG A 147 -2.35 6.30 21.71
N LEU A 148 -2.02 5.26 20.93
CA LEU A 148 -1.94 3.89 21.44
C LEU A 148 -0.60 3.64 22.13
N ASN A 149 -0.64 2.96 23.26
CA ASN A 149 0.58 2.44 23.89
C ASN A 149 1.25 1.40 22.99
N PHE A 150 2.58 1.25 23.10
CA PHE A 150 3.38 0.29 22.34
C PHE A 150 2.76 -1.13 22.30
N PHE A 151 2.24 -1.60 23.44
CA PHE A 151 1.57 -2.90 23.55
C PHE A 151 0.30 -3.03 22.70
N GLN A 152 -0.51 -1.97 22.62
CA GLN A 152 -1.74 -1.93 21.82
C GLN A 152 -1.44 -1.73 20.35
N TYR A 153 -0.48 -0.85 20.03
CA TYR A 153 -0.06 -0.59 18.65
C TYR A 153 0.42 -1.88 17.95
N TYR A 154 1.24 -2.69 18.64
CA TYR A 154 1.69 -3.99 18.12
C TYR A 154 0.75 -5.16 18.43
N SER A 155 -0.38 -4.93 19.12
CA SER A 155 -1.36 -5.95 19.48
C SER A 155 -0.73 -7.21 20.12
N LEU A 156 0.22 -7.01 21.04
CA LEU A 156 1.00 -8.09 21.64
C LEU A 156 0.15 -9.15 22.36
N ASP A 157 -1.00 -8.74 22.89
CA ASP A 157 -1.97 -9.64 23.53
C ASP A 157 -2.55 -10.65 22.53
N VAL A 158 -2.91 -10.20 21.32
CA VAL A 158 -3.43 -11.06 20.25
C VAL A 158 -2.36 -12.04 19.77
N ILE A 159 -1.11 -11.57 19.63
CA ILE A 159 0.02 -12.43 19.25
C ILE A 159 0.27 -13.51 20.32
N ALA A 160 0.25 -13.14 21.60
CA ALA A 160 0.44 -14.07 22.70
C ALA A 160 -0.68 -15.14 22.73
N LEU A 161 -1.94 -14.73 22.53
CA LEU A 161 -3.07 -15.66 22.47
C LEU A 161 -2.92 -16.64 21.29
N LEU A 162 -2.58 -16.16 20.09
CA LEU A 162 -2.36 -17.01 18.92
C LEU A 162 -1.21 -18.00 19.11
N LEU A 163 -0.09 -17.56 19.68
CA LEU A 163 1.05 -18.44 20.00
C LEU A 163 0.68 -19.50 21.04
N SER A 164 -0.08 -19.12 22.07
CA SER A 164 -0.53 -20.06 23.10
C SER A 164 -1.49 -21.12 22.53
N ALA A 165 -2.41 -20.72 21.64
CA ALA A 165 -3.33 -21.63 20.97
C ALA A 165 -2.57 -22.59 20.04
N LEU A 166 -1.60 -22.08 19.27
CA LEU A 166 -0.74 -22.91 18.42
C LEU A 166 0.04 -23.94 19.26
N LEU A 167 0.64 -23.51 20.37
CA LEU A 167 1.37 -24.40 21.27
C LEU A 167 0.45 -25.47 21.86
N LEU A 168 -0.76 -25.10 22.28
CA LEU A 168 -1.76 -26.03 22.80
C LEU A 168 -2.12 -27.11 21.77
N ILE A 169 -2.35 -26.72 20.52
CA ILE A 169 -2.63 -27.66 19.42
C ILE A 169 -1.48 -28.64 19.25
N ILE A 170 -0.23 -28.16 19.22
CA ILE A 170 0.96 -29.01 19.10
C ILE A 170 1.05 -30.00 20.27
N VAL A 171 0.80 -29.55 21.50
CA VAL A 171 0.80 -30.41 22.70
C VAL A 171 -0.30 -31.46 22.62
N VAL A 172 -1.51 -31.09 22.21
CA VAL A 172 -2.63 -32.03 22.06
C VAL A 172 -2.31 -33.08 20.99
N VAL A 173 -1.83 -32.67 19.82
CA VAL A 173 -1.46 -33.58 18.72
C VAL A 173 -0.35 -34.55 19.16
N THR A 174 0.70 -34.06 19.81
CA THR A 174 1.80 -34.92 20.28
C THR A 174 1.34 -35.90 21.37
N LYS A 175 0.44 -35.49 22.28
CA LYS A 175 -0.16 -36.37 23.29
C LYS A 175 -1.06 -37.42 22.65
N LEU A 176 -1.89 -37.06 21.68
CA LEU A 176 -2.74 -37.99 20.93
C LEU A 176 -1.90 -39.01 20.16
N LEU A 177 -0.86 -38.58 19.44
CA LEU A 177 0.06 -39.47 18.73
C LEU A 177 0.78 -40.42 19.69
N LYS A 178 1.29 -39.93 20.82
CA LYS A 178 1.91 -40.79 21.85
C LYS A 178 0.91 -41.79 22.44
N CYS A 179 -0.32 -41.37 22.72
CA CYS A 179 -1.38 -42.24 23.23
C CYS A 179 -1.76 -43.32 22.21
N LEU A 180 -1.90 -42.95 20.93
CA LEU A 180 -2.19 -43.88 19.85
C LEU A 180 -1.06 -44.91 19.70
N PHE A 181 0.19 -44.44 19.72
CA PHE A 181 1.37 -45.31 19.63
C PHE A 181 1.47 -46.28 20.81
N THR A 182 1.25 -45.82 22.04
CA THR A 182 1.25 -46.70 23.22
C THR A 182 0.09 -47.69 23.18
N ARG A 183 -1.11 -47.29 22.74
CA ARG A 183 -2.24 -48.20 22.58
C ARG A 183 -1.98 -49.26 21.51
N VAL A 184 -1.51 -48.87 20.34
CA VAL A 184 -1.14 -49.82 19.26
C VAL A 184 -0.04 -50.77 19.73
N PHE A 185 1.02 -50.25 20.37
CA PHE A 185 2.10 -51.08 20.91
C PHE A 185 1.59 -52.08 21.97
N SER A 186 0.70 -51.64 22.88
CA SER A 186 0.10 -52.51 23.89
C SER A 186 -0.80 -53.59 23.30
N LEU A 187 -1.55 -53.29 22.22
CA LEU A 187 -2.39 -54.26 21.52
C LEU A 187 -1.55 -55.29 20.75
N VAL A 188 -0.48 -54.85 20.09
CA VAL A 188 0.48 -55.74 19.40
C VAL A 188 1.18 -56.67 20.38
N PHE A 189 1.63 -56.17 21.54
CA PHE A 189 2.25 -57.00 22.58
C PHE A 189 1.25 -57.96 23.26
N ARG A 190 -0.01 -57.55 23.44
CA ARG A 190 -1.07 -58.40 24.01
C ARG A 190 -1.45 -59.55 23.07
N SER A 191 -1.53 -59.30 21.76
CA SER A 191 -1.75 -60.33 20.74
C SER A 191 -0.62 -61.35 20.66
N LYS A 192 0.63 -60.94 20.93
CA LYS A 192 1.78 -61.84 20.93
C LYS A 192 1.76 -62.82 22.12
N LYS A 193 1.21 -62.40 23.27
CA LYS A 193 1.11 -63.21 24.50
C LYS A 193 0.01 -64.28 24.43
N GLU A 194 -1.03 -64.05 23.64
CA GLU A 194 -2.15 -65.00 23.45
C GLU A 194 -1.81 -66.14 22.49
N LYS A 195 -0.76 -66.00 21.66
CA LYS A 195 -0.28 -67.05 20.73
C LYS A 195 0.82 -67.95 21.32
N THR A 196 1.25 -67.74 22.56
CA THR A 196 2.32 -68.50 23.23
C THR A 196 1.84 -69.25 24.48
N ALA A 197 0.54 -69.28 24.74
CA ALA A 197 -0.09 -70.07 25.81
C ALA A 197 -0.78 -71.30 25.23
#